data_AF-A0A4Q2V9H7-F1
#
_entry.id   AF-A0A4Q2V9H7-F1
#
_cell.length_a   1.000
_cell.length_b   1.000
_cell.length_c   1.000
_cell.angle_alpha   90.00
_cell.angle_beta   90.00
_cell.angle_gamma   90.00
#
_symmetry.space_group_name_H-M   'P 1'
#
loop_
_entity.id
_entity.type
_entity.pdbx_description
1 polymer ?
#
loop_
_entity_poly.entity_id
_entity_poly.type
_entity_poly.pdbx_seq_one_letter_code
_entity_poly.pdbx_strand_id
1 'polypeptide(L)'
;MSTNIDRLLAMWQALNWGACFDEPEFLKGNGKVEDKTQDDDFLPFHAIEAEDPKTGYWTSRHIRDWTKLGYQYDDLRPGPDAILPGGDLNEEQFKLDLEAHIQTIYPSAQKYYEALFKDDNVPNKKFFGPHNTDNKTWNDYLINVIYDRYALNGSSYSIPFWLGGDGKDRDTTFRVRENLIGQVYSFVGLEPTAEGCSNCASQKDEKVLSRAQVLLTIPIISQALDERFEHIHSTTTDQVEGYLAKHLHWKFVQIGGKVRPATDLPKTIISVLKGTGKPQQTDKALPPVYAEYRPLYKPTEQKDCGVKKGKGLLGAPEKLSFRTFED
;
A
#
# COMPACT_ATOMS: atom_id res chain seq x y z
N MET A 1 -5.94 -16.31 -9.93
CA MET A 1 -5.40 -15.33 -8.95
C MET A 1 -4.16 -14.63 -9.49
N SER A 2 -3.26 -15.32 -10.21
CA SER A 2 -2.06 -14.74 -10.84
C SER A 2 -2.33 -13.75 -11.99
N THR A 3 -3.33 -14.00 -12.85
CA THR A 3 -3.61 -13.16 -14.02
C THR A 3 -3.92 -11.70 -13.69
N ASN A 4 -4.62 -11.43 -12.58
CA ASN A 4 -4.91 -10.04 -12.20
C ASN A 4 -3.68 -9.33 -11.61
N ILE A 5 -2.70 -10.05 -11.06
CA ILE A 5 -1.44 -9.45 -10.61
C ILE A 5 -0.62 -8.99 -11.81
N ASP A 6 -0.56 -9.80 -12.86
CA ASP A 6 0.08 -9.42 -14.14
C ASP A 6 -0.62 -8.22 -14.79
N ARG A 7 -1.96 -8.19 -14.79
CA ARG A 7 -2.73 -7.02 -15.23
C ARG A 7 -2.39 -5.74 -14.46
N LEU A 8 -2.30 -5.80 -13.13
CA LEU A 8 -1.94 -4.64 -12.32
C LEU A 8 -0.49 -4.20 -12.57
N LEU A 9 0.42 -5.14 -12.80
CA LEU A 9 1.80 -4.84 -13.20
C LEU A 9 1.83 -4.12 -14.56
N ALA A 10 1.10 -4.62 -15.56
CA ALA A 10 1.02 -4.01 -16.88
C ALA A 10 0.44 -2.58 -16.83
N MET A 11 -0.63 -2.36 -16.04
CA MET A 11 -1.19 -1.03 -15.79
C MET A 11 -0.18 -0.09 -15.12
N TRP A 12 0.55 -0.58 -14.12
CA TRP A 12 1.59 0.21 -13.45
C TRP A 12 2.75 0.54 -14.40
N GLN A 13 3.20 -0.42 -15.21
CA GLN A 13 4.26 -0.23 -16.21
C GLN A 13 3.86 0.78 -17.29
N ALA A 14 2.61 0.76 -17.75
CA ALA A 14 2.10 1.75 -18.71
C ALA A 14 2.21 3.19 -18.18
N LEU A 15 1.93 3.40 -16.88
CA LEU A 15 2.07 4.70 -16.24
C LEU A 15 3.52 5.05 -15.88
N ASN A 16 4.36 4.04 -15.61
CA ASN A 16 5.71 4.20 -15.06
C ASN A 16 6.77 3.49 -15.92
N TRP A 17 6.68 3.61 -17.25
CA TRP A 17 7.49 2.78 -18.16
C TRP A 17 8.98 2.88 -17.91
N GLY A 18 9.48 4.06 -17.53
CA GLY A 18 10.88 4.29 -17.21
C GLY A 18 11.36 3.60 -15.92
N ALA A 19 10.46 3.22 -15.02
CA ALA A 19 10.78 2.60 -13.74
C ALA A 19 10.84 1.06 -13.87
N CYS A 20 12.02 0.51 -14.16
CA CYS A 20 12.20 -0.92 -14.43
C CYS A 20 13.57 -1.40 -14.00
N PHE A 21 13.64 -2.14 -12.88
CA PHE A 21 14.90 -2.61 -12.28
C PHE A 21 15.87 -1.48 -11.92
N ASP A 22 15.36 -0.28 -11.65
CA ASP A 22 16.14 0.84 -11.15
C ASP A 22 16.43 0.66 -9.66
N GLU A 23 17.69 0.85 -9.26
CA GLU A 23 18.06 0.87 -7.85
C GLU A 23 17.61 2.20 -7.23
N PRO A 24 16.76 2.17 -6.18
CA PRO A 24 16.38 3.39 -5.48
C PRO A 24 17.61 4.08 -4.88
N GLU A 25 17.68 5.41 -4.99
CA GLU A 25 18.85 6.17 -4.55
C GLU A 25 19.21 5.93 -3.07
N PHE A 26 18.20 5.76 -2.20
CA PHE A 26 18.42 5.47 -0.78
C PHE A 26 19.00 4.07 -0.50
N LEU A 27 18.94 3.15 -1.47
CA LEU A 27 19.53 1.80 -1.36
C LEU A 27 20.91 1.68 -2.00
N LYS A 28 21.34 2.65 -2.82
CA LYS A 28 22.65 2.62 -3.51
C LYS A 28 23.78 2.38 -2.52
N GLY A 29 24.40 1.20 -2.63
CA GLY A 29 25.53 0.78 -1.79
C GLY A 29 25.19 0.40 -0.34
N ASN A 30 23.91 0.40 0.03
CA ASN A 30 23.41 0.09 1.37
C ASN A 30 22.63 -1.24 1.44
N GLY A 31 22.35 -1.87 0.29
CA GLY A 31 21.71 -3.17 0.20
C GLY A 31 22.54 -4.27 0.86
N LYS A 32 21.92 -5.09 1.71
CA LYS A 32 22.56 -6.27 2.32
C LYS A 32 22.53 -7.50 1.41
N VAL A 33 21.59 -7.49 0.46
CA VAL A 33 21.41 -8.52 -0.55
C VAL A 33 21.49 -7.79 -1.89
N GLU A 34 22.27 -8.34 -2.81
CA GLU A 34 22.34 -7.83 -4.17
C GLU A 34 20.98 -8.06 -4.86
N ASP A 35 20.42 -6.98 -5.40
CA ASP A 35 19.15 -7.05 -6.11
C ASP A 35 19.33 -7.81 -7.43
N LYS A 36 18.32 -8.62 -7.76
CA LYS A 36 18.27 -9.29 -9.06
C LYS A 36 18.11 -8.25 -10.16
N THR A 37 18.80 -8.50 -11.26
CA THR A 37 18.81 -7.67 -12.46
C THR A 37 17.74 -8.13 -13.45
N GLN A 38 17.49 -7.31 -14.48
CA GLN A 38 16.58 -7.66 -15.55
C GLN A 38 17.05 -8.85 -16.42
N ASP A 39 18.33 -9.22 -16.29
CA ASP A 39 19.00 -10.25 -17.08
C ASP A 39 19.16 -11.58 -16.32
N ASP A 40 18.73 -11.64 -15.04
CA ASP A 40 18.69 -12.88 -14.29
C ASP A 40 17.64 -13.87 -14.86
N ASP A 41 18.01 -15.15 -14.87
CA ASP A 41 17.19 -16.24 -15.39
C ASP A 41 15.93 -16.48 -14.55
N PHE A 42 14.78 -16.54 -15.21
CA PHE A 42 13.53 -17.01 -14.64
C PHE A 42 13.39 -18.52 -14.77
N LEU A 43 14.12 -19.23 -13.91
CA LEU A 43 14.00 -20.67 -13.81
C LEU A 43 12.58 -21.09 -13.39
N PRO A 44 12.04 -22.20 -13.94
CA PRO A 44 12.62 -23.08 -14.97
C PRO A 44 12.11 -22.76 -16.39
N PHE A 45 11.75 -21.51 -16.70
CA PHE A 45 11.04 -21.17 -17.93
C PHE A 45 12.01 -20.87 -19.08
N HIS A 46 11.95 -21.65 -20.17
CA HIS A 46 12.75 -21.44 -21.39
C HIS A 46 12.03 -20.57 -22.43
N ALA A 47 12.76 -19.60 -22.99
CA ALA A 47 12.30 -18.73 -24.08
C ALA A 47 12.58 -19.33 -25.46
N ILE A 48 13.65 -20.11 -25.57
CA ILE A 48 14.07 -20.79 -26.80
C ILE A 48 14.47 -22.21 -26.47
N GLU A 49 14.33 -23.10 -27.46
CA GLU A 49 14.97 -24.41 -27.39
C GLU A 49 16.48 -24.24 -27.53
N ALA A 50 17.23 -24.79 -26.59
CA ALA A 50 18.68 -24.71 -26.55
C ALA A 50 19.26 -26.12 -26.40
N GLU A 51 20.41 -26.38 -27.02
CA GLU A 51 21.10 -27.67 -26.94
C GLU A 51 21.52 -28.00 -25.51
N ASP A 52 21.92 -26.99 -24.73
CA ASP A 52 22.10 -27.11 -23.28
C ASP A 52 20.79 -26.71 -22.57
N PRO A 53 20.12 -27.64 -21.86
CA PRO A 53 18.90 -27.35 -21.11
C PRO A 53 19.09 -26.33 -19.98
N LYS A 54 20.34 -25.95 -19.66
CA LYS A 54 20.66 -24.87 -18.71
C LYS A 54 20.80 -23.49 -19.35
N THR A 55 20.45 -23.34 -20.63
CA THR A 55 20.55 -22.07 -21.35
C THR A 55 19.23 -21.74 -22.03
N GLY A 56 19.05 -20.48 -22.46
CA GLY A 56 17.85 -20.04 -23.17
C GLY A 56 16.65 -19.77 -22.26
N TYR A 57 16.87 -19.42 -20.99
CA TYR A 57 15.80 -19.06 -20.07
C TYR A 57 15.17 -17.70 -20.41
N TRP A 58 13.90 -17.53 -20.02
CA TRP A 58 13.27 -16.22 -19.96
C TRP A 58 13.99 -15.33 -18.94
N THR A 59 13.97 -14.03 -19.19
CA THR A 59 14.44 -13.01 -18.24
C THR A 59 13.42 -11.88 -18.19
N SER A 60 13.54 -10.99 -17.21
CA SER A 60 12.65 -9.83 -17.08
C SER A 60 12.67 -8.94 -18.33
N ARG A 61 13.84 -8.82 -18.98
CA ARG A 61 13.99 -8.06 -20.24
C ARG A 61 13.08 -8.61 -21.34
N HIS A 62 12.98 -9.93 -21.46
CA HIS A 62 12.19 -10.57 -22.50
C HIS A 62 10.67 -10.35 -22.30
N ILE A 63 10.22 -10.25 -21.06
CA ILE A 63 8.78 -10.16 -20.71
C ILE A 63 8.32 -8.76 -20.31
N ARG A 64 9.19 -7.74 -20.36
CA ARG A 64 8.85 -6.35 -20.03
C ARG A 64 7.68 -5.84 -20.87
N ASP A 65 7.68 -6.19 -22.15
CA ASP A 65 6.57 -5.96 -23.07
C ASP A 65 5.76 -7.25 -23.19
N TRP A 66 4.71 -7.35 -22.38
CA TRP A 66 3.84 -8.52 -22.33
C TRP A 66 3.12 -8.79 -23.66
N THR A 67 2.97 -7.79 -24.53
CA THR A 67 2.27 -7.95 -25.81
C THR A 67 3.01 -8.90 -26.76
N LYS A 68 4.33 -9.03 -26.59
CA LYS A 68 5.17 -9.99 -27.33
C LYS A 68 4.87 -11.44 -26.98
N LEU A 69 4.19 -11.69 -25.86
CA LEU A 69 3.73 -13.01 -25.44
C LEU A 69 2.36 -13.38 -26.02
N GLY A 70 1.80 -12.54 -26.90
CA GLY A 70 0.57 -12.83 -27.65
C GLY A 70 -0.73 -12.53 -26.88
N TYR A 71 -0.68 -11.70 -25.84
CA TYR A 71 -1.87 -11.28 -25.09
C TYR A 71 -1.89 -9.79 -24.77
N GLN A 72 -3.07 -9.25 -24.46
CA GLN A 72 -3.30 -7.86 -24.05
C GLN A 72 -4.50 -7.76 -23.10
N TYR A 73 -4.49 -6.74 -22.24
CA TYR A 73 -5.59 -6.39 -21.34
C TYR A 73 -6.50 -5.33 -21.96
N ASP A 74 -7.81 -5.47 -21.78
CA ASP A 74 -8.80 -4.53 -22.33
C ASP A 74 -8.64 -3.11 -21.76
N ASP A 75 -8.20 -2.99 -20.51
CA ASP A 75 -7.93 -1.71 -19.84
C ASP A 75 -6.77 -0.93 -20.44
N LEU A 76 -5.92 -1.59 -21.25
CA LEU A 76 -4.73 -1.01 -21.85
C LEU A 76 -4.88 -0.79 -23.35
N ARG A 77 -6.10 -0.97 -23.89
CA ARG A 77 -6.40 -0.61 -25.28
C ARG A 77 -6.56 0.91 -25.37
N PRO A 78 -5.77 1.60 -26.20
CA PRO A 78 -5.92 3.05 -26.35
C PRO A 78 -7.30 3.42 -26.89
N GLY A 79 -7.90 4.46 -26.30
CA GLY A 79 -9.10 5.08 -26.85
C GLY A 79 -8.80 5.84 -28.16
N PRO A 80 -9.83 6.21 -28.93
CA PRO A 80 -9.66 6.92 -30.19
C PRO A 80 -8.91 8.26 -30.01
N ASP A 81 -9.15 8.97 -28.91
CA ASP A 81 -8.50 10.25 -28.61
C ASP A 81 -7.00 10.12 -28.29
N ALA A 82 -6.56 8.93 -27.92
CA ALA A 82 -5.16 8.61 -27.69
C ALA A 82 -4.43 8.15 -28.97
N ILE A 83 -5.11 8.08 -30.12
CA ILE A 83 -4.51 7.73 -31.41
C ILE A 83 -4.42 8.97 -32.30
N LEU A 84 -3.20 9.35 -32.67
CA LEU A 84 -2.96 10.46 -33.56
C LEU A 84 -3.42 10.13 -34.99
N PRO A 85 -3.67 11.14 -35.86
CA PRO A 85 -4.10 10.91 -37.25
C PRO A 85 -3.18 10.01 -38.09
N GLY A 86 -1.92 9.81 -37.68
CA GLY A 86 -0.96 8.89 -38.30
C GLY A 86 -1.01 7.44 -37.78
N GLY A 87 -1.85 7.14 -36.78
CA GLY A 87 -1.91 5.83 -36.12
C GLY A 87 -0.97 5.69 -34.91
N ASP A 88 -0.11 6.68 -34.67
CA ASP A 88 0.80 6.71 -33.53
C ASP A 88 0.05 6.96 -32.20
N LEU A 89 0.56 6.37 -31.12
CA LEU A 89 0.01 6.55 -29.79
C LEU A 89 0.42 7.91 -29.21
N ASN A 90 -0.57 8.69 -28.79
CA ASN A 90 -0.37 9.81 -27.89
C ASN A 90 -0.22 9.27 -26.45
N GLU A 91 1.02 9.08 -26.00
CA GLU A 91 1.31 8.51 -24.68
C GLU A 91 0.75 9.34 -23.51
N GLU A 92 0.76 10.66 -23.63
CA GLU A 92 0.24 11.55 -22.57
C GLU A 92 -1.26 11.37 -22.41
N GLN A 93 -2.00 11.41 -23.52
CA GLN A 93 -3.45 11.18 -23.50
C GLN A 93 -3.80 9.77 -23.02
N PHE A 94 -3.04 8.76 -23.47
CA PHE A 94 -3.22 7.38 -23.02
C PHE A 94 -3.05 7.23 -21.50
N LYS A 95 -2.01 7.86 -20.92
CA LYS A 95 -1.78 7.82 -19.46
C LYS A 95 -2.92 8.51 -18.70
N LEU A 96 -3.36 9.68 -19.16
CA LEU A 96 -4.50 10.39 -18.56
C LEU A 96 -5.79 9.55 -18.61
N ASP A 97 -6.04 8.87 -19.72
CA ASP A 97 -7.19 7.97 -19.87
C ASP A 97 -7.11 6.77 -18.93
N LEU A 98 -5.93 6.15 -18.84
CA LEU A 98 -5.67 5.01 -17.96
C LEU A 98 -5.82 5.39 -16.48
N GLU A 99 -5.31 6.56 -16.06
CA GLU A 99 -5.49 7.07 -14.70
C GLU A 99 -6.97 7.32 -14.38
N ALA A 100 -7.72 7.95 -15.29
CA ALA A 100 -9.15 8.17 -15.12
C ALA A 100 -9.94 6.85 -15.03
N HIS A 101 -9.54 5.87 -15.85
CA HIS A 101 -10.11 4.52 -15.79
C HIS A 101 -9.81 3.84 -14.45
N ILE A 102 -8.58 3.92 -13.95
CA ILE A 102 -8.19 3.42 -12.62
C ILE A 102 -9.03 4.06 -11.53
N GLN A 103 -9.19 5.38 -11.53
CA GLN A 103 -10.02 6.08 -10.54
C GLN A 103 -11.50 5.65 -10.63
N THR A 104 -11.96 5.20 -11.81
CA THR A 104 -13.32 4.67 -12.00
C THR A 104 -13.48 3.27 -11.41
N ILE A 105 -12.55 2.35 -11.70
CA ILE A 105 -12.65 0.94 -11.27
C ILE A 105 -12.11 0.68 -9.85
N TYR A 106 -11.21 1.55 -9.36
CA TYR A 106 -10.62 1.52 -8.03
C TYR A 106 -10.73 2.90 -7.37
N PRO A 107 -11.95 3.34 -7.01
CA PRO A 107 -12.16 4.69 -6.50
C PRO A 107 -11.41 4.90 -5.17
N SER A 108 -10.63 5.98 -5.14
CA SER A 108 -9.87 6.41 -3.97
C SER A 108 -10.75 7.08 -2.91
N ALA A 109 -10.14 7.39 -1.75
CA ALA A 109 -10.79 8.16 -0.68
C ALA A 109 -11.31 9.53 -1.14
N GLN A 110 -10.78 10.08 -2.23
CA GLN A 110 -11.27 11.32 -2.86
C GLN A 110 -12.77 11.27 -3.15
N LYS A 111 -13.30 10.16 -3.67
CA LYS A 111 -14.72 10.06 -4.02
C LYS A 111 -15.63 10.23 -2.80
N TYR A 112 -15.22 9.68 -1.66
CA TYR A 112 -15.94 9.83 -0.39
C TYR A 112 -15.82 11.25 0.14
N TYR A 113 -14.63 11.83 0.07
CA TYR A 113 -14.40 13.22 0.47
C TYR A 113 -15.24 14.20 -0.35
N GLU A 114 -15.26 14.07 -1.69
CA GLU A 114 -16.04 14.94 -2.57
C GLU A 114 -17.55 14.85 -2.32
N ALA A 115 -18.06 13.65 -2.01
CA ALA A 115 -19.46 13.46 -1.67
C ALA A 115 -19.82 14.16 -0.36
N LEU A 116 -18.98 14.01 0.67
CA LEU A 116 -19.18 14.64 1.98
C LEU A 116 -19.00 16.15 1.92
N PHE A 117 -18.07 16.65 1.11
CA PHE A 117 -17.84 18.08 0.97
C PHE A 117 -19.08 18.81 0.40
N LYS A 118 -19.85 18.14 -0.46
CA LYS A 118 -21.09 18.64 -1.07
C LYS A 118 -22.32 18.46 -0.18
N ASP A 119 -22.20 17.79 0.96
CA ASP A 119 -23.32 17.54 1.87
C ASP A 119 -23.41 18.65 2.93
N ASP A 120 -24.44 19.49 2.82
CA ASP A 120 -24.70 20.59 3.77
C ASP A 120 -24.96 20.10 5.21
N ASN A 121 -25.29 18.81 5.40
CA ASN A 121 -25.48 18.22 6.73
C ASN A 121 -24.17 17.86 7.43
N VAL A 122 -23.03 17.89 6.71
CA VAL A 122 -21.70 17.62 7.27
C VAL A 122 -20.95 18.94 7.37
N PRO A 123 -20.86 19.57 8.57
CA PRO A 123 -20.18 20.85 8.69
C PRO A 123 -18.68 20.70 8.46
N ASN A 124 -18.21 20.90 7.22
CA ASN A 124 -16.86 20.59 6.74
C ASN A 124 -15.75 21.06 7.69
N LYS A 125 -15.86 22.29 8.22
CA LYS A 125 -14.87 22.85 9.15
C LYS A 125 -14.75 22.10 10.45
N LYS A 126 -15.87 21.58 10.96
CA LYS A 126 -15.90 20.78 12.19
C LYS A 126 -15.44 19.35 11.92
N PHE A 127 -15.81 18.78 10.76
CA PHE A 127 -15.53 17.38 10.44
C PHE A 127 -14.10 17.16 9.90
N PHE A 128 -13.68 17.92 8.89
CA PHE A 128 -12.35 17.78 8.28
C PHE A 128 -11.27 18.65 8.94
N GLY A 129 -11.69 19.70 9.67
CA GLY A 129 -10.80 20.68 10.29
C GLY A 129 -10.58 21.93 9.44
N PRO A 130 -10.17 23.07 10.03
CA PRO A 130 -10.16 24.38 9.40
C PRO A 130 -9.19 24.54 8.22
N HIS A 131 -8.20 23.68 8.10
CA HIS A 131 -7.22 23.71 7.01
C HIS A 131 -7.60 22.80 5.83
N ASN A 132 -8.65 21.99 5.98
CA ASN A 132 -9.14 21.05 4.96
C ASN A 132 -10.45 21.51 4.29
N THR A 133 -10.95 22.70 4.65
CA THR A 133 -12.23 23.24 4.15
C THR A 133 -12.12 24.11 2.92
N ASP A 134 -10.93 24.65 2.63
CA ASP A 134 -10.73 25.60 1.53
C ASP A 134 -10.43 24.89 0.19
N ASN A 135 -10.97 23.67 0.07
CA ASN A 135 -11.15 22.95 -1.19
C ASN A 135 -9.87 22.50 -1.89
N LYS A 136 -8.88 21.95 -1.16
CA LYS A 136 -7.69 21.34 -1.78
C LYS A 136 -7.12 20.10 -1.08
N THR A 137 -7.53 19.76 0.15
CA THR A 137 -6.90 18.64 0.87
C THR A 137 -7.79 17.96 1.91
N TRP A 138 -7.47 16.71 2.24
CA TRP A 138 -7.98 16.00 3.42
C TRP A 138 -6.86 15.35 4.23
N ASN A 139 -7.13 15.00 5.49
CA ASN A 139 -6.21 14.19 6.28
C ASN A 139 -6.31 12.73 5.83
N ASP A 140 -5.19 12.17 5.37
CA ASP A 140 -5.09 10.74 5.09
C ASP A 140 -4.44 10.03 6.29
N TYR A 141 -4.95 8.85 6.63
CA TYR A 141 -4.43 8.04 7.72
C TYR A 141 -4.18 6.62 7.25
N LEU A 142 -3.03 6.07 7.64
CA LEU A 142 -2.70 4.67 7.37
C LEU A 142 -1.90 4.05 8.52
N ILE A 143 -1.96 2.73 8.60
CA ILE A 143 -1.06 1.92 9.42
C ILE A 143 0.08 1.48 8.51
N ASN A 144 1.32 1.71 8.92
CA ASN A 144 2.50 1.16 8.29
C ASN A 144 3.08 0.05 9.17
N VAL A 145 3.40 -1.08 8.54
CA VAL A 145 3.90 -2.27 9.23
C VAL A 145 5.22 -2.67 8.58
N ILE A 146 6.28 -2.75 9.38
CA ILE A 146 7.54 -3.40 9.02
C ILE A 146 7.59 -4.71 9.78
N TYR A 147 7.86 -5.82 9.10
CA TYR A 147 7.80 -7.15 9.71
C TYR A 147 8.84 -8.10 9.12
N ASP A 148 9.21 -9.12 9.89
CA ASP A 148 10.10 -10.19 9.42
C ASP A 148 9.22 -11.35 8.94
N ARG A 149 9.14 -11.56 7.61
CA ARG A 149 8.31 -12.62 7.05
C ARG A 149 8.67 -14.02 7.59
N TYR A 150 9.88 -14.20 8.11
CA TYR A 150 10.38 -15.46 8.67
C TYR A 150 10.32 -15.53 10.20
N ALA A 151 9.69 -14.57 10.88
CA ALA A 151 9.62 -14.49 12.34
C ALA A 151 9.18 -15.80 13.04
N LEU A 152 8.29 -16.58 12.40
CA LEU A 152 7.79 -17.84 12.93
C LEU A 152 8.39 -19.07 12.21
N ASN A 153 9.72 -19.04 11.98
CA ASN A 153 10.47 -20.10 11.30
C ASN A 153 9.88 -20.44 9.92
N GLY A 154 9.54 -19.40 9.16
CA GLY A 154 8.90 -19.55 7.83
C GLY A 154 7.44 -19.99 7.85
N SER A 155 6.80 -20.12 9.03
CA SER A 155 5.35 -20.31 9.09
C SER A 155 4.62 -19.00 8.76
N SER A 156 3.66 -19.06 7.82
CA SER A 156 2.76 -17.94 7.53
C SER A 156 2.02 -17.45 8.77
N TYR A 157 1.80 -16.14 8.83
CA TYR A 157 1.02 -15.49 9.88
C TYR A 157 0.35 -14.22 9.35
N SER A 158 -0.61 -13.71 10.10
CA SER A 158 -1.33 -12.48 9.80
C SER A 158 -1.29 -11.52 10.99
N ILE A 159 -1.38 -10.23 10.66
CA ILE A 159 -1.56 -9.12 11.59
C ILE A 159 -2.88 -8.44 11.23
N PRO A 160 -4.02 -8.97 11.68
CA PRO A 160 -5.31 -8.28 11.59
C PRO A 160 -5.35 -7.02 12.47
N PHE A 161 -6.01 -6.00 11.96
CA PHE A 161 -6.22 -4.71 12.62
C PHE A 161 -7.71 -4.43 12.76
N TRP A 162 -8.10 -3.95 13.93
CA TRP A 162 -9.47 -3.62 14.26
C TRP A 162 -9.57 -2.19 14.79
N LEU A 163 -10.70 -1.54 14.51
CA LEU A 163 -11.12 -0.32 15.20
C LEU A 163 -12.26 -0.66 16.15
N GLY A 164 -12.28 -0.07 17.34
CA GLY A 164 -13.33 -0.29 18.34
C GLY A 164 -14.74 -0.14 17.74
N GLY A 165 -15.67 -0.99 18.20
CA GLY A 165 -17.04 -1.03 17.71
C GLY A 165 -17.96 0.02 18.33
N ASP A 166 -19.26 -0.10 18.04
CA ASP A 166 -20.34 0.73 18.57
C ASP A 166 -20.69 0.48 20.06
N GLY A 167 -20.04 -0.49 20.69
CA GLY A 167 -20.21 -0.79 22.11
C GLY A 167 -19.36 0.11 23.03
N LYS A 168 -19.90 0.40 24.22
CA LYS A 168 -19.24 1.21 25.27
C LYS A 168 -17.92 0.62 25.79
N ASP A 169 -17.71 -0.68 25.59
CA ASP A 169 -16.51 -1.37 26.01
C ASP A 169 -15.52 -1.54 24.84
N ARG A 170 -14.45 -0.75 24.92
CA ARG A 170 -13.34 -0.76 23.96
C ARG A 170 -12.56 -2.09 23.95
N ASP A 171 -12.57 -2.84 25.06
CA ASP A 171 -11.75 -4.04 25.25
C ASP A 171 -12.44 -5.33 24.75
N THR A 172 -13.72 -5.25 24.37
CA THR A 172 -14.49 -6.40 23.87
C THR A 172 -14.95 -6.23 22.43
N THR A 173 -15.24 -5.00 22.00
CA THR A 173 -15.77 -4.74 20.65
C THR A 173 -14.78 -5.05 19.52
N PHE A 174 -13.47 -4.94 19.73
CA PHE A 174 -12.48 -5.29 18.69
C PHE A 174 -12.48 -6.79 18.31
N ARG A 175 -13.16 -7.65 19.07
CA ARG A 175 -13.28 -9.10 18.77
C ARG A 175 -14.38 -9.41 17.75
N VAL A 176 -15.15 -8.40 17.38
CA VAL A 176 -16.26 -8.47 16.42
C VAL A 176 -15.69 -8.34 15.00
N ARG A 177 -16.15 -9.18 14.06
CA ARG A 177 -15.59 -9.26 12.70
C ARG A 177 -15.86 -7.99 11.90
N GLU A 178 -16.97 -7.34 12.19
CA GLU A 178 -17.46 -6.10 11.60
C GLU A 178 -16.52 -4.92 11.87
N ASN A 179 -15.67 -5.05 12.89
CA ASN A 179 -14.69 -4.05 13.30
C ASN A 179 -13.30 -4.27 12.68
N LEU A 180 -13.12 -5.36 11.91
CA LEU A 180 -11.87 -5.65 11.20
C LEU A 180 -11.75 -4.69 10.01
N ILE A 181 -10.71 -3.85 10.02
CA ILE A 181 -10.47 -2.86 8.97
C ILE A 181 -9.47 -3.33 7.91
N GLY A 182 -8.69 -4.36 8.22
CA GLY A 182 -7.70 -4.92 7.30
C GLY A 182 -6.72 -5.83 8.01
N GLN A 183 -5.82 -6.42 7.22
CA GLN A 183 -4.78 -7.29 7.75
C GLN A 183 -3.53 -7.25 6.88
N VAL A 184 -2.37 -7.42 7.50
CA VAL A 184 -1.12 -7.76 6.80
C VAL A 184 -0.95 -9.27 6.86
N TYR A 185 -0.73 -9.92 5.73
CA TYR A 185 -0.50 -11.36 5.67
C TYR A 185 0.95 -11.65 5.22
N SER A 186 1.69 -12.38 6.04
CA SER A 186 3.00 -12.92 5.68
C SER A 186 2.79 -14.22 4.90
N PHE A 187 2.91 -14.14 3.57
CA PHE A 187 2.81 -15.32 2.71
C PHE A 187 4.15 -16.04 2.64
N VAL A 188 4.29 -17.09 3.45
CA VAL A 188 5.42 -18.01 3.41
C VAL A 188 4.91 -19.45 3.38
N GLY A 189 5.34 -20.22 2.38
CA GLY A 189 4.93 -21.62 2.22
C GLY A 189 5.84 -22.60 2.95
N LEU A 190 7.15 -22.37 2.92
CA LEU A 190 8.21 -23.18 3.52
C LEU A 190 9.40 -22.28 3.86
N GLU A 191 10.26 -22.73 4.77
CA GLU A 191 11.56 -22.09 4.99
C GLU A 191 12.39 -22.18 3.71
N PRO A 192 12.87 -21.05 3.15
CA PRO A 192 13.57 -21.05 1.88
C PRO A 192 14.93 -21.76 2.01
N THR A 193 15.27 -22.54 0.99
CA THR A 193 16.60 -23.13 0.80
C THR A 193 17.29 -22.49 -0.40
N ALA A 194 18.62 -22.57 -0.46
CA ALA A 194 19.38 -22.07 -1.60
C ALA A 194 18.97 -22.74 -2.93
N GLU A 195 18.58 -24.02 -2.86
CA GLU A 195 18.14 -24.82 -4.00
C GLU A 195 16.70 -24.50 -4.44
N GLY A 196 15.82 -24.09 -3.51
CA GLY A 196 14.42 -23.78 -3.83
C GLY A 196 14.20 -22.33 -4.28
N CYS A 197 14.76 -21.37 -3.53
CA CYS A 197 14.75 -19.94 -3.88
C CYS A 197 15.97 -19.26 -3.27
N SER A 198 17.06 -19.20 -4.02
CA SER A 198 18.33 -18.59 -3.58
C SER A 198 18.14 -17.18 -3.03
N ASN A 199 17.42 -16.30 -3.73
CA ASN A 199 17.14 -14.94 -3.27
C ASN A 199 16.35 -14.92 -1.94
N CYS A 200 15.34 -15.78 -1.81
CA CYS A 200 14.53 -15.87 -0.59
C CYS A 200 15.38 -16.31 0.62
N ALA A 201 16.33 -17.23 0.40
CA ALA A 201 17.26 -17.71 1.40
C ALA A 201 18.25 -16.62 1.82
N SER A 202 18.88 -15.92 0.86
CA SER A 202 19.78 -14.79 1.16
C SER A 202 19.07 -13.69 1.94
N GLN A 203 17.84 -13.32 1.55
CA GLN A 203 17.04 -12.34 2.29
C GLN A 203 16.73 -12.77 3.73
N LYS A 204 16.54 -14.07 3.96
CA LYS A 204 16.33 -14.62 5.31
C LYS A 204 17.59 -14.47 6.16
N ASP A 205 18.72 -14.90 5.62
CA ASP A 205 20.01 -14.91 6.33
C ASP A 205 20.44 -13.47 6.66
N GLU A 206 20.23 -12.54 5.73
CA GLU A 206 20.49 -11.10 5.90
C GLU A 206 19.40 -10.35 6.68
N LYS A 207 18.37 -11.07 7.16
CA LYS A 207 17.30 -10.54 8.01
C LYS A 207 16.56 -9.37 7.35
N VAL A 208 16.34 -9.44 6.04
CA VAL A 208 15.60 -8.46 5.27
C VAL A 208 14.16 -8.39 5.75
N LEU A 209 13.69 -7.17 6.00
CA LEU A 209 12.32 -6.92 6.50
C LEU A 209 11.38 -6.62 5.33
N SER A 210 10.13 -7.02 5.50
CA SER A 210 9.02 -6.70 4.61
C SER A 210 8.23 -5.50 5.12
N ARG A 211 7.51 -4.83 4.23
CA ARG A 211 6.67 -3.67 4.55
C ARG A 211 5.28 -3.82 3.93
N ALA A 212 4.27 -3.38 4.66
CA ALA A 212 2.89 -3.33 4.20
C ALA A 212 2.16 -2.12 4.81
N GLN A 213 1.02 -1.76 4.22
CA GLN A 213 0.17 -0.67 4.71
C GLN A 213 -1.29 -1.11 4.80
N VAL A 214 -2.02 -0.58 5.78
CA VAL A 214 -3.48 -0.73 5.92
C VAL A 214 -4.10 0.66 5.96
N LEU A 215 -5.01 0.96 5.04
CA LEU A 215 -5.64 2.27 4.92
C LEU A 215 -6.68 2.48 6.03
N LEU A 216 -6.67 3.65 6.67
CA LEU A 216 -7.59 4.00 7.76
C LEU A 216 -8.61 5.08 7.39
N THR A 217 -8.35 5.88 6.35
CA THR A 217 -9.13 7.07 6.02
C THR A 217 -10.63 6.78 5.86
N ILE A 218 -11.02 5.80 5.04
CA ILE A 218 -12.43 5.46 4.82
C ILE A 218 -13.08 4.84 6.08
N PRO A 219 -12.47 3.86 6.77
CA PRO A 219 -13.00 3.38 8.05
C PRO A 219 -13.24 4.48 9.08
N ILE A 220 -12.30 5.41 9.24
CA ILE A 220 -12.41 6.55 10.17
C ILE A 220 -13.58 7.45 9.77
N ILE A 221 -13.68 7.83 8.49
CA ILE A 221 -14.80 8.64 7.99
C ILE A 221 -16.13 7.94 8.29
N SER A 222 -16.23 6.65 8.01
CA SER A 222 -17.46 5.87 8.17
C SER A 222 -17.90 5.83 9.63
N GLN A 223 -16.98 5.55 10.56
CA GLN A 223 -17.31 5.55 11.99
C GLN A 223 -17.63 6.96 12.52
N ALA A 224 -16.94 7.99 12.03
CA ALA A 224 -17.17 9.37 12.47
C ALA A 224 -18.54 9.93 12.06
N LEU A 225 -19.15 9.39 11.00
CA LEU A 225 -20.48 9.76 10.51
C LEU A 225 -21.61 8.92 11.13
N ASP A 226 -21.27 7.77 11.71
CA ASP A 226 -22.24 6.85 12.29
C ASP A 226 -22.41 7.13 13.79
N GLU A 227 -23.57 7.66 14.16
CA GLU A 227 -23.88 8.08 15.54
C GLU A 227 -23.78 6.95 16.57
N ARG A 228 -23.75 5.68 16.14
CA ARG A 228 -23.51 4.53 17.02
C ARG A 228 -22.09 4.52 17.59
N PHE A 229 -21.13 5.20 16.96
CA PHE A 229 -19.76 5.30 17.44
C PHE A 229 -19.55 6.58 18.28
N GLU A 230 -19.70 6.47 19.60
CA GLU A 230 -19.68 7.60 20.55
C GLU A 230 -18.33 8.31 20.74
N HIS A 231 -17.24 7.84 20.11
CA HIS A 231 -15.87 8.27 20.44
C HIS A 231 -15.12 8.94 19.29
N ILE A 232 -15.76 9.10 18.14
CA ILE A 232 -15.19 9.80 16.99
C ILE A 232 -16.29 10.51 16.22
N HIS A 233 -16.11 11.80 15.96
CA HIS A 233 -17.12 12.64 15.28
C HIS A 233 -16.50 13.55 14.20
N SER A 234 -15.20 13.39 13.95
CA SER A 234 -14.46 14.17 12.96
C SER A 234 -13.21 13.41 12.52
N THR A 235 -12.66 13.80 11.38
CA THR A 235 -11.39 13.30 10.86
C THR A 235 -10.22 14.24 11.18
N THR A 236 -10.41 15.15 12.14
CA THR A 236 -9.34 16.05 12.61
C THR A 236 -8.24 15.24 13.29
N THR A 237 -6.99 15.69 13.19
CA THR A 237 -5.83 14.94 13.69
C THR A 237 -5.94 14.65 15.18
N ASP A 238 -6.35 15.62 16.00
CA ASP A 238 -6.43 15.43 17.45
C ASP A 238 -7.51 14.41 17.86
N GLN A 239 -8.69 14.45 17.21
CA GLN A 239 -9.74 13.46 17.48
C GLN A 239 -9.32 12.06 17.00
N VAL A 240 -8.79 11.95 15.78
CA VAL A 240 -8.34 10.66 15.23
C VAL A 240 -7.21 10.07 16.07
N GLU A 241 -6.21 10.88 16.43
CA GLU A 241 -5.09 10.42 17.24
C GLU A 241 -5.57 9.92 18.61
N GLY A 242 -6.46 10.68 19.26
CA GLY A 242 -7.05 10.31 20.56
C GLY A 242 -7.95 9.07 20.49
N TYR A 243 -8.71 8.91 19.40
CA TYR A 243 -9.55 7.76 19.15
C TYR A 243 -8.69 6.50 18.92
N LEU A 244 -7.74 6.54 17.98
CA LEU A 244 -6.90 5.39 17.64
C LEU A 244 -6.02 4.95 18.83
N ALA A 245 -5.58 5.87 19.70
CA ALA A 245 -4.88 5.52 20.94
C ALA A 245 -5.67 4.49 21.77
N LYS A 246 -6.98 4.63 21.84
CA LYS A 246 -7.86 3.77 22.64
C LYS A 246 -8.49 2.61 21.88
N HIS A 247 -8.73 2.78 20.58
CA HIS A 247 -9.61 1.90 19.80
C HIS A 247 -8.91 1.15 18.66
N LEU A 248 -7.65 1.44 18.35
CA LEU A 248 -6.89 0.63 17.39
C LEU A 248 -6.30 -0.60 18.08
N HIS A 249 -6.66 -1.80 17.62
CA HIS A 249 -6.16 -3.06 18.16
C HIS A 249 -5.57 -3.93 17.05
N TRP A 250 -4.60 -4.76 17.40
CA TRP A 250 -4.05 -5.79 16.52
C TRP A 250 -3.68 -7.04 17.30
N LYS A 251 -3.51 -8.14 16.57
CA LYS A 251 -3.03 -9.43 17.07
C LYS A 251 -2.08 -10.04 16.05
N PHE A 252 -1.24 -10.94 16.53
CA PHE A 252 -0.42 -11.80 15.67
C PHE A 252 -1.06 -13.18 15.62
N VAL A 253 -1.48 -13.61 14.44
CA VAL A 253 -2.23 -14.87 14.28
C VAL A 253 -1.47 -15.76 13.29
N GLN A 254 -0.88 -16.83 13.81
CA GLN A 254 -0.25 -17.86 13.00
C GLN A 254 -1.31 -18.65 12.22
N ILE A 255 -0.93 -19.23 11.09
CA ILE A 255 -1.78 -20.17 10.35
C ILE A 255 -2.38 -21.24 11.29
N GLY A 256 -3.65 -21.56 11.09
CA GLY A 256 -4.43 -22.40 12.03
C GLY A 256 -5.08 -21.62 13.17
N GLY A 257 -4.97 -20.29 13.20
CA GLY A 257 -5.73 -19.42 14.12
C GLY A 257 -5.06 -19.22 15.49
N LYS A 258 -3.86 -19.75 15.70
CA LYS A 258 -3.13 -19.61 16.97
C LYS A 258 -2.61 -18.18 17.14
N VAL A 259 -3.08 -17.49 18.18
CA VAL A 259 -2.56 -16.18 18.57
C VAL A 259 -1.14 -16.33 19.14
N ARG A 260 -0.22 -15.47 18.70
CA ARG A 260 1.17 -15.43 19.14
C ARG A 260 1.43 -14.14 19.94
N PRO A 261 2.24 -14.21 21.01
CA PRO A 261 2.71 -13.00 21.70
C PRO A 261 3.66 -12.20 20.81
N ALA A 262 3.72 -10.89 21.03
CA ALA A 262 4.61 -9.99 20.29
C ALA A 262 6.11 -10.34 20.43
N THR A 263 6.49 -11.00 21.53
CA THR A 263 7.85 -11.50 21.78
C THR A 263 8.32 -12.49 20.71
N ASP A 264 7.40 -13.17 20.03
CA ASP A 264 7.72 -14.08 18.93
C ASP A 264 8.01 -13.34 17.62
N LEU A 265 7.72 -12.03 17.54
CA LEU A 265 7.92 -11.21 16.35
C LEU A 265 8.76 -9.95 16.66
N PRO A 266 9.98 -10.11 17.19
CA PRO A 266 10.75 -9.03 17.84
C PRO A 266 11.16 -7.88 16.91
N LYS A 267 11.13 -8.08 15.59
CA LYS A 267 11.46 -7.05 14.60
C LYS A 267 10.23 -6.35 14.00
N THR A 268 9.03 -6.72 14.44
CA THR A 268 7.81 -6.09 13.93
C THR A 268 7.69 -4.68 14.49
N ILE A 269 7.42 -3.72 13.62
CA ILE A 269 7.22 -2.32 13.95
C ILE A 269 5.91 -1.86 13.30
N ILE A 270 5.01 -1.33 14.12
CA ILE A 270 3.70 -0.81 13.71
C ILE A 270 3.68 0.68 14.02
N SER A 271 3.40 1.49 13.00
CA SER A 271 3.20 2.94 13.13
C SER A 271 1.88 3.35 12.52
N VAL A 272 1.29 4.43 13.04
CA VAL A 272 0.21 5.15 12.38
C VAL A 272 0.80 6.41 11.76
N LEU A 273 0.52 6.64 10.48
CA LEU A 273 0.94 7.85 9.78
C LEU A 273 -0.27 8.71 9.43
N LYS A 274 -0.09 10.03 9.53
CA LYS A 274 -1.00 11.04 8.99
C LYS A 274 -0.33 11.68 7.80
N GLY A 275 -0.96 11.62 6.65
CA GLY A 275 -0.59 12.37 5.44
C GLY A 275 -1.63 13.41 5.08
N THR A 276 -1.50 13.94 3.87
CA THR A 276 -2.41 14.88 3.25
C THR A 276 -2.75 14.37 1.86
N GLY A 277 -4.03 14.11 1.58
CA GLY A 277 -4.52 13.79 0.23
C GLY A 277 -5.01 15.05 -0.48
N LYS A 278 -4.81 15.16 -1.79
CA LYS A 278 -5.19 16.30 -2.62
C LYS A 278 -5.74 15.85 -3.98
N PRO A 279 -6.91 16.35 -4.43
CA PRO A 279 -7.38 16.11 -5.80
C PRO A 279 -6.44 16.74 -6.83
N GLN A 280 -6.32 16.10 -7.99
CA GLN A 280 -5.66 16.71 -9.15
C GLN A 280 -6.58 17.73 -9.82
N GLN A 281 -6.04 18.86 -10.27
CA GLN A 281 -6.81 19.93 -10.93
C GLN A 281 -6.86 19.70 -12.44
N THR A 282 -7.74 18.81 -12.87
CA THR A 282 -7.91 18.42 -14.27
C THR A 282 -9.38 18.26 -14.62
N ASP A 283 -9.73 18.32 -15.91
CA ASP A 283 -11.11 18.10 -16.37
C ASP A 283 -11.56 16.62 -16.27
N LYS A 284 -10.61 15.70 -16.07
CA LYS A 284 -10.86 14.27 -15.81
C LYS A 284 -10.79 13.96 -14.32
N ALA A 285 -11.53 12.93 -13.88
CA ALA A 285 -11.44 12.42 -12.52
C ALA A 285 -10.21 11.52 -12.37
N LEU A 286 -9.08 12.09 -11.96
CA LEU A 286 -7.82 11.35 -11.76
C LEU A 286 -7.64 10.88 -10.31
N PRO A 287 -6.79 9.87 -10.05
CA PRO A 287 -6.41 9.49 -8.70
C PRO A 287 -5.75 10.66 -7.97
N PRO A 288 -5.98 10.84 -6.66
CA PRO A 288 -5.39 11.94 -5.91
C PRO A 288 -3.91 11.73 -5.61
N VAL A 289 -3.25 12.83 -5.25
CA VAL A 289 -1.88 12.82 -4.76
C VAL A 289 -1.88 12.80 -3.23
N TYR A 290 -1.04 11.94 -2.65
CA TYR A 290 -0.83 11.86 -1.19
C TYR A 290 0.59 12.26 -0.83
N ALA A 291 0.75 13.07 0.21
CA ALA A 291 2.06 13.58 0.62
C ALA A 291 2.13 13.85 2.14
N GLU A 292 3.29 14.34 2.60
CA GLU A 292 3.48 14.89 3.95
C GLU A 292 3.20 13.93 5.11
N TYR A 293 3.45 12.64 4.91
CA TYR A 293 3.24 11.64 5.95
C TYR A 293 4.16 11.87 7.14
N ARG A 294 3.54 12.01 8.32
CA ARG A 294 4.22 12.10 9.61
C ARG A 294 3.67 11.05 10.59
N PRO A 295 4.50 10.51 11.49
CA PRO A 295 4.01 9.58 12.49
C PRO A 295 3.08 10.25 13.50
N LEU A 296 2.01 9.54 13.85
CA LEU A 296 1.21 9.77 15.05
C LEU A 296 1.66 8.73 16.08
N TYR A 297 2.17 9.19 17.23
CA TYR A 297 2.79 8.29 18.20
C TYR A 297 1.78 7.75 19.23
N LYS A 298 0.81 8.55 19.66
CA LYS A 298 -0.17 8.10 20.67
C LYS A 298 -0.93 6.82 20.28
N PRO A 299 -1.28 6.59 18.99
CA PRO A 299 -1.96 5.35 18.58
C PRO A 299 -1.19 4.07 18.88
N THR A 300 0.14 4.14 18.99
CA THR A 300 1.03 2.96 19.05
C THR A 300 1.96 2.93 20.26
N GLU A 301 2.27 4.06 20.90
CA GLU A 301 3.38 4.15 21.87
C GLU A 301 3.25 3.27 23.13
N GLN A 302 2.03 2.89 23.49
CA GLN A 302 1.73 2.02 24.64
C GLN A 302 1.36 0.58 24.24
N LYS A 303 1.52 0.21 22.96
CA LYS A 303 1.08 -1.08 22.42
C LYS A 303 2.25 -1.90 21.89
N ASP A 304 2.07 -3.22 21.90
CA ASP A 304 3.09 -4.17 21.45
C ASP A 304 3.53 -3.93 20.01
N CYS A 305 4.84 -3.93 19.77
CA CYS A 305 5.45 -3.61 18.47
C CYS A 305 5.16 -2.18 17.96
N GLY A 306 4.52 -1.32 18.76
CA GLY A 306 4.18 0.03 18.38
C GLY A 306 5.37 0.99 18.44
N VAL A 307 5.44 1.93 17.49
CA VAL A 307 6.43 3.01 17.52
C VAL A 307 6.18 3.94 18.70
N LYS A 308 7.25 4.26 19.44
CA LYS A 308 7.25 5.20 20.56
C LYS A 308 7.82 6.55 20.15
N LYS A 309 7.35 7.63 20.76
CA LYS A 309 7.89 8.98 20.55
C LYS A 309 9.41 9.00 20.79
N GLY A 310 10.16 9.65 19.90
CA GLY A 310 11.62 9.77 20.01
C GLY A 310 12.41 8.55 19.50
N LYS A 311 11.75 7.45 19.11
CA LYS A 311 12.38 6.40 18.30
C LYS A 311 12.22 6.76 16.83
N GLY A 312 13.33 6.77 16.07
CA GLY A 312 13.29 7.00 14.64
C GLY A 312 12.39 5.97 13.94
N LEU A 313 11.63 6.41 12.95
CA LEU A 313 10.95 5.48 12.04
C LEU A 313 11.99 4.91 11.08
N LEU A 314 12.11 3.58 11.00
CA LEU A 314 12.78 2.97 9.86
C LEU A 314 11.96 3.28 8.61
N GLY A 315 12.60 3.86 7.59
CA GLY A 315 11.91 4.28 6.37
C GLY A 315 10.92 5.43 6.58
N ALA A 316 11.16 6.32 7.54
CA ALA A 316 10.46 7.60 7.60
C ALA A 316 10.54 8.25 6.20
N PRO A 317 9.42 8.73 5.63
CA PRO A 317 9.47 9.38 4.34
C PRO A 317 10.49 10.52 4.43
N GLU A 318 11.45 10.56 3.51
CA GLU A 318 12.06 11.85 3.14
C GLU A 318 10.91 12.81 2.89
N LYS A 319 11.10 14.11 3.17
CA LYS A 319 10.07 15.13 2.91
C LYS A 319 9.67 15.06 1.44
N LEU A 320 8.67 14.24 1.11
CA LEU A 320 7.87 14.36 -0.08
C LEU A 320 6.95 15.52 0.24
N SER A 321 7.47 16.74 0.00
CA SER A 321 6.60 17.83 -0.44
C SER A 321 5.78 17.29 -1.60
N PHE A 322 4.52 17.74 -1.75
CA PHE A 322 3.80 17.54 -3.00
C PHE A 322 4.80 17.76 -4.13
N ARG A 323 5.04 16.75 -5.00
CA ARG A 323 5.87 16.97 -6.18
C ARG A 323 5.22 18.15 -6.89
N THR A 324 5.89 19.29 -6.88
CA THR A 324 5.65 20.33 -7.86
C THR A 324 6.16 19.70 -9.14
N PHE A 325 5.25 19.16 -9.93
CA PHE A 325 5.52 19.07 -11.36
C PHE A 325 5.71 20.53 -11.78
N GLU A 326 6.95 20.91 -12.10
CA GLU A 326 7.18 22.19 -12.77
C GLU A 326 6.45 22.11 -14.11
N ASP A 327 5.77 23.21 -14.46
CA ASP A 327 4.94 23.37 -15.66
C ASP A 327 5.70 23.05 -16.96
#